data_AF-A0A5C3PDM0-F1
#
_entry.id   AF-A0A5C3PDM0-F1
#
_cell.length_a   1.000
_cell.length_b   1.000
_cell.length_c   1.000
_cell.angle_alpha   90.00
_cell.angle_beta   90.00
_cell.angle_gamma   90.00
#
_symmetry.space_group_name_H-M   'P 1'
#
loop_
_entity.id
_entity.type
_entity.pdbx_description
1 polymer ?
#
loop_
_entity_poly.entity_id
_entity_poly.type
_entity_poly.pdbx_seq_one_letter_code
_entity_poly.pdbx_strand_id
1 'polypeptide(L)'
;MADTVHDVELHTLPEILASSSKETIPSSLSSPEAAPYIAHLTSLSLPELEAEPTELASSSAQLTNALTTLCYTSYPTFLSLHSTTATLSSSLDALSNSLSSLLSTLPALESSARTFAQDSRTLLSSRRKAALVLEHHDKLHDVLSLPMLLETSVRNHNYADALLLAQHASTLATRFPNNPLVQSVKADCDARVHSMLAQLLRILQEQAKLPALFRAVGFLRKMDVLSEQELALAFLSGRNAYLDGTLRAVEVERKGVDGEAGVEREREAQARYLKRYVDAWREGVHDVVTQYTTIFLDRPHGTEPAAPELHVLLTTFTTFHVRRLLDLLRETLPLVADPSLLTSLLTQLTYCATSFARVGMDFRAALEPLFVAAVRKGVTHEFEQATDAWCRAIDSEDPSKPRSRASRRKPSQFLLAPAVVSSPPVPTDAQIAALASAAVNAPPNILVSYPPLALYTNALLTALNGLRLLAPAKLLDDLRVALERSLAHGAIMLLVCARSTSDERTNGSSNVADAQREEDAVRAAGTVYVKVFVPFMRRALVEGVYGVKMEQEGIEVGEDLAGVLREWDEWLESTGK
;
A
#
# COMPACT_ATOMS: atom_id res chain seq x y z
N MET A 1 -172.84 7.65 31.23
CA MET A 1 -172.15 8.78 31.85
C MET A 1 -170.71 8.35 32.08
N ALA A 2 -169.75 9.00 31.39
CA ALA A 2 -168.27 9.00 31.56
C ALA A 2 -167.61 7.66 32.00
N ASP A 3 -166.91 6.89 31.17
CA ASP A 3 -165.72 7.14 30.32
C ASP A 3 -164.42 7.37 31.11
N THR A 4 -163.71 6.28 31.44
CA THR A 4 -162.25 6.24 31.68
C THR A 4 -161.69 4.83 31.46
N VAL A 5 -160.84 4.78 30.43
CA VAL A 5 -159.83 3.82 29.98
C VAL A 5 -159.09 3.08 31.11
N HIS A 6 -159.09 1.74 31.03
CA HIS A 6 -158.01 0.88 31.49
C HIS A 6 -157.81 -0.19 30.40
N ASP A 7 -156.91 0.11 29.47
CA ASP A 7 -156.45 -0.86 28.47
C ASP A 7 -155.76 -2.01 29.20
N VAL A 8 -156.40 -3.17 29.11
CA VAL A 8 -155.90 -4.45 29.59
C VAL A 8 -154.68 -4.81 28.75
N GLU A 9 -153.50 -4.85 29.36
CA GLU A 9 -152.27 -5.34 28.75
C GLU A 9 -152.51 -6.77 28.21
N LEU A 10 -152.59 -6.87 26.88
CA LEU A 10 -152.70 -8.13 26.16
C LEU A 10 -151.41 -8.94 26.37
N HIS A 11 -151.47 -9.94 27.24
CA HIS A 11 -150.45 -10.98 27.36
C HIS A 11 -150.06 -11.53 25.97
N THR A 12 -148.77 -11.45 25.63
CA THR A 12 -148.27 -11.91 24.35
C THR A 12 -148.45 -13.42 24.20
N LEU A 13 -149.01 -13.84 23.05
CA LEU A 13 -149.28 -15.24 22.66
C LEU A 13 -148.23 -16.31 23.08
N PRO A 14 -146.91 -16.07 23.09
CA PRO A 14 -145.93 -17.04 23.61
C PRO A 14 -146.11 -17.38 25.10
N GLU A 15 -146.60 -16.48 25.95
CA GLU A 15 -146.90 -16.79 27.37
C GLU A 15 -148.17 -17.63 27.55
N ILE A 16 -149.17 -17.44 26.67
CA ILE A 16 -150.43 -18.20 26.70
C ILE A 16 -150.18 -19.63 26.18
N LEU A 17 -149.39 -19.80 25.12
CA LEU A 17 -148.98 -21.11 24.59
C LEU A 17 -148.04 -21.86 25.55
N ALA A 18 -147.14 -21.17 26.26
CA ALA A 18 -146.31 -21.78 27.30
C ALA A 18 -147.10 -22.31 28.51
N SER A 19 -148.33 -21.82 28.73
CA SER A 19 -149.18 -22.21 29.87
C SER A 19 -150.12 -23.41 29.57
N SER A 20 -150.41 -23.71 28.30
CA SER A 20 -151.42 -24.72 27.91
C SER A 20 -150.85 -26.08 27.44
N SER A 21 -149.53 -26.21 27.24
CA SER A 21 -148.90 -27.44 26.77
C SER A 21 -147.92 -28.01 27.80
N LYS A 22 -148.12 -29.27 28.23
CA LYS A 22 -147.30 -30.00 29.21
C LYS A 22 -145.91 -30.45 28.71
N GLU A 23 -145.48 -29.98 27.54
CA GLU A 23 -144.15 -30.27 26.99
C GLU A 23 -143.41 -28.96 26.69
N THR A 24 -142.17 -28.90 27.17
CA THR A 24 -141.24 -27.76 27.09
C THR A 24 -141.04 -27.25 25.67
N ILE A 25 -141.34 -25.98 25.43
CA ILE A 25 -141.08 -25.30 24.15
C ILE A 25 -139.55 -25.02 24.03
N PRO A 26 -138.87 -25.41 22.94
CA PRO A 26 -137.42 -25.27 22.79
C PRO A 26 -136.98 -23.81 22.52
N SER A 27 -135.79 -23.46 23.01
CA SER A 27 -135.11 -22.14 23.01
C SER A 27 -134.89 -21.47 21.64
N SER A 28 -135.40 -22.02 20.54
CA SER A 28 -135.32 -21.45 19.20
C SER A 28 -136.28 -20.27 18.99
N LEU A 29 -137.37 -20.16 19.75
CA LEU A 29 -138.34 -19.05 19.60
C LEU A 29 -137.86 -17.73 20.22
N SER A 30 -136.71 -17.72 20.91
CA SER A 30 -136.13 -16.53 21.55
C SER A 30 -134.99 -15.87 20.73
N SER A 31 -134.67 -16.39 19.54
CA SER A 31 -133.70 -15.80 18.62
C SER A 31 -134.27 -14.51 17.98
N PRO A 32 -133.46 -13.44 17.77
CA PRO A 32 -133.92 -12.18 17.16
C PRO A 32 -134.49 -12.35 15.74
N GLU A 33 -134.17 -13.45 15.06
CA GLU A 33 -134.72 -13.79 13.73
C GLU A 33 -136.09 -14.49 13.79
N ALA A 34 -136.48 -15.02 14.95
CA ALA A 34 -137.78 -15.68 15.14
C ALA A 34 -138.93 -14.68 15.38
N ALA A 35 -138.63 -13.49 15.88
CA ALA A 35 -139.60 -12.41 16.13
C ALA A 35 -140.42 -11.97 14.90
N PRO A 36 -139.84 -11.72 13.70
CA PRO A 36 -140.62 -11.37 12.50
C PRO A 36 -141.49 -12.54 12.00
N TYR A 37 -141.04 -13.77 12.19
CA TYR A 37 -141.76 -14.96 11.76
C TYR A 37 -143.00 -15.24 12.66
N ILE A 38 -142.89 -15.00 13.98
CA ILE A 38 -144.04 -15.07 14.90
C ILE A 38 -145.07 -13.97 14.59
N ALA A 39 -144.63 -12.76 14.22
CA ALA A 39 -145.55 -11.70 13.77
C ALA A 39 -146.30 -12.08 12.48
N HIS A 40 -145.63 -12.79 11.56
CA HIS A 40 -146.26 -13.32 10.35
C HIS A 40 -147.33 -14.37 10.68
N LEU A 41 -147.04 -15.32 11.58
CA LEU A 41 -147.99 -16.34 12.05
C LEU A 41 -149.28 -15.74 12.65
N THR A 42 -149.18 -14.62 13.35
CA THR A 42 -150.37 -13.95 13.94
C THR A 42 -151.24 -13.19 12.94
N SER A 43 -150.77 -13.02 11.69
CA SER A 43 -151.48 -12.30 10.64
C SER A 43 -152.27 -13.20 9.67
N LEU A 44 -152.12 -14.53 9.77
CA LEU A 44 -152.77 -15.49 8.87
C LEU A 44 -154.11 -16.01 9.40
N SER A 45 -154.98 -16.45 8.48
CA SER A 45 -156.31 -16.98 8.79
C SER A 45 -156.24 -18.45 9.23
N LEU A 46 -157.19 -18.89 10.09
CA LEU A 46 -157.18 -20.23 10.72
C LEU A 46 -156.96 -21.43 9.75
N PRO A 47 -157.53 -21.49 8.52
CA PRO A 47 -157.28 -22.61 7.62
C PRO A 47 -155.87 -22.61 6.99
N GLU A 48 -155.21 -21.45 6.90
CA GLU A 48 -153.84 -21.35 6.36
C GLU A 48 -152.80 -21.72 7.43
N LEU A 49 -153.08 -21.41 8.70
CA LEU A 49 -152.23 -21.78 9.83
C LEU A 49 -152.17 -23.31 10.07
N GLU A 50 -153.23 -24.05 9.75
CA GLU A 50 -153.23 -25.52 9.81
C GLU A 50 -152.41 -26.17 8.68
N ALA A 51 -152.24 -25.49 7.54
CA ALA A 51 -151.45 -25.98 6.40
C ALA A 51 -149.95 -25.64 6.51
N GLU A 52 -149.60 -24.55 7.20
CA GLU A 52 -148.22 -24.06 7.34
C GLU A 52 -147.20 -25.07 7.92
N PRO A 53 -147.53 -25.93 8.91
CA PRO A 53 -146.58 -26.93 9.41
C PRO A 53 -146.13 -27.91 8.32
N THR A 54 -147.04 -28.21 7.38
CA THR A 54 -146.74 -29.12 6.27
C THR A 54 -145.86 -28.45 5.20
N GLU A 55 -146.05 -27.16 4.95
CA GLU A 55 -145.17 -26.39 4.06
C GLU A 55 -143.78 -26.14 4.67
N LEU A 56 -143.70 -25.87 5.98
CA LEU A 56 -142.41 -25.68 6.66
C LEU A 56 -141.60 -26.97 6.76
N ALA A 57 -142.27 -28.09 7.02
CA ALA A 57 -141.62 -29.40 7.00
C ALA A 57 -141.09 -29.72 5.59
N SER A 58 -141.85 -29.36 4.56
CA SER A 58 -141.44 -29.45 3.15
C SER A 58 -140.22 -28.56 2.84
N SER A 59 -140.23 -27.29 3.24
CA SER A 59 -139.15 -26.35 2.95
C SER A 59 -137.86 -26.67 3.74
N SER A 60 -137.98 -27.09 4.99
CA SER A 60 -136.86 -27.58 5.80
C SER A 60 -136.26 -28.85 5.21
N ALA A 61 -137.09 -29.80 4.76
CA ALA A 61 -136.62 -30.98 4.05
C ALA A 61 -135.92 -30.63 2.72
N GLN A 62 -136.38 -29.60 2.01
CA GLN A 62 -135.70 -29.10 0.81
C GLN A 62 -134.38 -28.40 1.13
N LEU A 63 -134.32 -27.53 2.14
CA LEU A 63 -133.11 -26.82 2.54
C LEU A 63 -132.06 -27.76 3.14
N THR A 64 -132.48 -28.72 3.95
CA THR A 64 -131.57 -29.75 4.46
C THR A 64 -131.07 -30.63 3.33
N ASN A 65 -131.91 -31.04 2.37
CA ASN A 65 -131.41 -31.71 1.15
C ASN A 65 -130.46 -30.82 0.34
N ALA A 66 -130.73 -29.52 0.20
CA ALA A 66 -129.89 -28.56 -0.52
C ALA A 66 -128.56 -28.30 0.20
N LEU A 67 -128.55 -28.25 1.53
CA LEU A 67 -127.35 -28.03 2.34
C LEU A 67 -126.54 -29.32 2.46
N THR A 68 -127.21 -30.48 2.54
CA THR A 68 -126.53 -31.77 2.50
C THR A 68 -125.93 -32.02 1.12
N THR A 69 -126.63 -31.67 0.04
CA THR A 69 -126.05 -31.68 -1.32
C THR A 69 -124.96 -30.64 -1.48
N LEU A 70 -125.07 -29.43 -0.92
CA LEU A 70 -123.99 -28.44 -0.94
C LEU A 70 -122.77 -28.94 -0.17
N CYS A 71 -122.93 -29.40 1.06
CA CYS A 71 -121.84 -29.99 1.83
C CYS A 71 -121.24 -31.21 1.12
N TYR A 72 -122.02 -32.11 0.51
CA TYR A 72 -121.45 -33.23 -0.25
C TYR A 72 -120.76 -32.81 -1.56
N THR A 73 -121.33 -31.83 -2.28
CA THR A 73 -120.79 -31.37 -3.57
C THR A 73 -119.59 -30.44 -3.39
N SER A 74 -119.52 -29.68 -2.30
CA SER A 74 -118.52 -28.66 -2.05
C SER A 74 -117.63 -28.93 -0.83
N TYR A 75 -117.71 -30.09 -0.15
CA TYR A 75 -116.76 -30.50 0.91
C TYR A 75 -115.28 -30.32 0.53
N PRO A 76 -114.83 -30.63 -0.71
CA PRO A 76 -113.45 -30.41 -1.12
C PRO A 76 -113.02 -28.94 -1.03
N THR A 77 -113.95 -28.00 -1.28
CA THR A 77 -113.65 -26.56 -1.24
C THR A 77 -113.51 -26.04 0.19
N PHE A 78 -114.26 -26.57 1.16
CA PHE A 78 -114.09 -26.20 2.56
C PHE A 78 -112.78 -26.74 3.14
N LEU A 79 -112.41 -27.97 2.77
CA LEU A 79 -111.17 -28.59 3.21
C LEU A 79 -109.95 -27.90 2.59
N SER A 80 -110.05 -27.48 1.33
CA SER A 80 -109.01 -26.66 0.69
C SER A 80 -108.91 -25.27 1.32
N LEU A 81 -110.03 -24.61 1.65
CA LEU A 81 -110.03 -23.28 2.28
C LEU A 81 -109.43 -23.32 3.70
N HIS A 82 -109.72 -24.37 4.47
CA HIS A 82 -109.09 -24.56 5.78
C HIS A 82 -107.60 -24.84 5.65
N SER A 83 -107.21 -25.72 4.71
CA SER A 83 -105.80 -26.01 4.42
C SER A 83 -105.02 -24.77 3.96
N THR A 84 -105.59 -23.96 3.07
CA THR A 84 -104.95 -22.71 2.60
C THR A 84 -104.85 -21.67 3.71
N THR A 85 -105.81 -21.61 4.63
CA THR A 85 -105.77 -20.67 5.76
C THR A 85 -104.71 -21.07 6.79
N ALA A 86 -104.61 -22.36 7.11
CA ALA A 86 -103.59 -22.88 8.04
C ALA A 86 -102.17 -22.81 7.46
N THR A 87 -102.02 -23.06 6.16
CA THR A 87 -100.73 -22.86 5.48
C THR A 87 -100.35 -21.39 5.39
N LEU A 88 -101.32 -20.48 5.18
CA LEU A 88 -101.06 -19.04 5.19
C LEU A 88 -100.58 -18.55 6.55
N SER A 89 -101.23 -18.94 7.66
CA SER A 89 -100.82 -18.50 9.00
C SER A 89 -99.41 -18.99 9.35
N SER A 90 -99.13 -20.28 9.13
CA SER A 90 -97.79 -20.82 9.36
C SER A 90 -96.71 -20.18 8.47
N SER A 91 -97.04 -19.82 7.23
CA SER A 91 -96.12 -19.10 6.33
C SER A 91 -95.83 -17.68 6.82
N LEU A 92 -96.83 -16.99 7.39
CA LEU A 92 -96.68 -15.65 7.96
C LEU A 92 -95.84 -15.67 9.25
N ASP A 93 -96.04 -16.67 10.10
CA ASP A 93 -95.22 -16.85 11.30
C ASP A 93 -93.77 -17.20 10.93
N ALA A 94 -93.55 -18.05 9.93
CA ALA A 94 -92.21 -18.35 9.41
C ALA A 94 -91.55 -17.12 8.79
N LEU A 95 -92.30 -16.30 8.05
CA LEU A 95 -91.83 -15.04 7.49
C LEU A 95 -91.46 -14.05 8.59
N SER A 96 -92.30 -13.91 9.61
CA SER A 96 -92.06 -13.02 10.76
C SER A 96 -90.78 -13.41 11.51
N ASN A 97 -90.60 -14.70 11.78
CA ASN A 97 -89.40 -15.22 12.44
C ASN A 97 -88.15 -15.00 11.58
N SER A 98 -88.24 -15.22 10.27
CA SER A 98 -87.14 -14.98 9.33
C SER A 98 -86.78 -13.49 9.25
N LEU A 99 -87.78 -12.60 9.27
CA LEU A 99 -87.61 -11.16 9.23
C LEU A 99 -86.99 -10.64 10.53
N SER A 100 -87.38 -11.17 11.69
CA SER A 100 -86.78 -10.86 12.98
C SER A 100 -85.32 -11.32 13.06
N SER A 101 -85.02 -12.52 12.57
CA SER A 101 -83.65 -13.03 12.44
C SER A 101 -82.81 -12.14 11.52
N LEU A 102 -83.35 -11.74 10.37
CA LEU A 102 -82.68 -10.80 9.45
C LEU A 102 -82.40 -9.45 10.12
N LEU A 103 -83.37 -8.91 10.85
CA LEU A 103 -83.23 -7.63 11.54
C LEU A 103 -82.14 -7.67 12.62
N SER A 104 -81.98 -8.82 13.30
CA SER A 104 -80.94 -9.00 14.32
C SER A 104 -79.54 -9.26 13.74
N THR A 105 -79.43 -9.86 12.55
CA THR A 105 -78.16 -10.20 11.91
C THR A 105 -77.58 -9.07 11.05
N LEU A 106 -78.43 -8.17 10.54
CA LEU A 106 -78.01 -7.04 9.71
C LEU A 106 -76.98 -6.11 10.39
N PRO A 107 -77.16 -5.70 11.67
CA PRO A 107 -76.21 -4.82 12.35
C PRO A 107 -74.85 -5.49 12.60
N ALA A 108 -74.85 -6.80 12.90
CA ALA A 108 -73.62 -7.57 13.08
C ALA A 108 -72.84 -7.74 11.76
N LEU A 109 -73.57 -7.89 10.64
CA LEU A 109 -72.97 -7.89 9.31
C LEU A 109 -72.41 -6.51 8.96
N GLU A 110 -73.15 -5.43 9.24
CA GLU A 110 -72.69 -4.06 8.99
C GLU A 110 -71.43 -3.73 9.81
N SER A 111 -71.41 -4.06 11.10
CA SER A 111 -70.23 -3.82 11.94
C SER A 111 -69.02 -4.61 11.44
N SER A 112 -69.22 -5.87 11.05
CA SER A 112 -68.15 -6.72 10.50
C SER A 112 -67.66 -6.23 9.13
N ALA A 113 -68.54 -5.68 8.30
CA ALA A 113 -68.18 -5.07 7.03
C ALA A 113 -67.38 -3.77 7.25
N ARG A 114 -67.74 -2.96 8.25
CA ARG A 114 -67.00 -1.74 8.61
C ARG A 114 -65.61 -2.06 9.16
N THR A 115 -65.47 -3.03 10.06
CA THR A 115 -64.17 -3.47 10.57
C THR A 115 -63.32 -4.06 9.45
N PHE A 116 -63.89 -4.93 8.62
CA PHE A 116 -63.20 -5.46 7.44
C PHE A 116 -62.76 -4.34 6.47
N ALA A 117 -63.59 -3.32 6.23
CA ALA A 117 -63.21 -2.18 5.40
C ALA A 117 -62.06 -1.35 5.99
N GLN A 118 -61.98 -1.22 7.32
CA GLN A 118 -60.92 -0.51 8.00
C GLN A 118 -59.60 -1.31 7.99
N ASP A 119 -59.67 -2.60 8.28
CA ASP A 119 -58.51 -3.49 8.29
C ASP A 119 -57.97 -3.71 6.87
N SER A 120 -58.86 -3.92 5.90
CA SER A 120 -58.47 -4.08 4.49
C SER A 120 -57.79 -2.83 3.94
N ARG A 121 -58.08 -1.60 4.40
CA ARG A 121 -57.35 -0.41 3.96
C ARG A 121 -55.87 -0.46 4.34
N THR A 122 -55.54 -0.92 5.55
CA THR A 122 -54.13 -1.03 5.99
C THR A 122 -53.41 -2.10 5.18
N LEU A 123 -54.06 -3.26 4.97
CA LEU A 123 -53.54 -4.36 4.15
C LEU A 123 -53.42 -3.99 2.67
N LEU A 124 -54.38 -3.24 2.11
CA LEU A 124 -54.31 -2.74 0.75
C LEU A 124 -53.19 -1.71 0.61
N SER A 125 -52.95 -0.87 1.62
CA SER A 125 -51.84 0.06 1.61
C SER A 125 -50.48 -0.65 1.65
N SER A 126 -50.33 -1.71 2.46
CA SER A 126 -49.11 -2.52 2.50
C SER A 126 -48.93 -3.32 1.21
N ARG A 127 -50.01 -3.89 0.67
CA ARG A 127 -50.01 -4.59 -0.62
C ARG A 127 -49.69 -3.66 -1.79
N ARG A 128 -50.18 -2.41 -1.78
CA ARG A 128 -49.81 -1.38 -2.77
C ARG A 128 -48.33 -1.02 -2.68
N LYS A 129 -47.80 -0.82 -1.46
CA LYS A 129 -46.36 -0.61 -1.26
C LYS A 129 -45.53 -1.79 -1.75
N ALA A 130 -45.94 -3.02 -1.40
CA ALA A 130 -45.27 -4.24 -1.83
C ALA A 130 -45.33 -4.44 -3.35
N ALA A 131 -46.48 -4.16 -3.98
CA ALA A 131 -46.63 -4.21 -5.43
C ALA A 131 -45.73 -3.18 -6.13
N LEU A 132 -45.63 -1.95 -5.60
CA LEU A 132 -44.73 -0.92 -6.13
C LEU A 132 -43.25 -1.33 -6.02
N VAL A 133 -42.87 -1.94 -4.88
CA VAL A 133 -41.51 -2.46 -4.71
C VAL A 133 -41.24 -3.61 -5.66
N LEU A 134 -42.20 -4.51 -5.88
CA LEU A 134 -42.08 -5.63 -6.81
C LEU A 134 -41.93 -5.14 -8.26
N GLU A 135 -42.70 -4.13 -8.66
CA GLU A 135 -42.64 -3.53 -10.00
C GLU A 135 -41.31 -2.83 -10.29
N HIS A 136 -40.67 -2.27 -9.27
CA HIS A 136 -39.40 -1.54 -9.41
C HIS A 136 -38.21 -2.25 -8.74
N HIS A 137 -38.36 -3.54 -8.45
CA HIS A 137 -37.35 -4.33 -7.76
C HIS A 137 -36.03 -4.36 -8.52
N ASP A 138 -36.07 -4.57 -9.84
CA ASP A 138 -34.87 -4.66 -10.68
C ASP A 138 -34.07 -3.36 -10.64
N LYS A 139 -34.74 -2.21 -10.75
CA LYS A 139 -34.09 -0.90 -10.68
C LYS A 139 -33.49 -0.62 -9.30
N LEU A 140 -34.15 -1.08 -8.24
CA LEU A 140 -33.62 -1.00 -6.87
C LEU A 140 -32.39 -1.89 -6.70
N HIS A 141 -32.42 -3.10 -7.26
CA HIS A 141 -31.30 -4.01 -7.26
C HIS A 141 -30.10 -3.41 -8.01
N ASP A 142 -30.33 -2.80 -9.18
CA ASP A 142 -29.27 -2.14 -9.95
C ASP A 142 -28.59 -1.03 -9.13
N VAL A 143 -29.36 -0.16 -8.46
CA VAL A 143 -28.79 0.90 -7.60
C VAL A 143 -28.02 0.32 -6.41
N LEU A 144 -28.55 -0.71 -5.76
CA LEU A 144 -27.90 -1.35 -4.62
C LEU A 144 -26.67 -2.18 -5.02
N SER A 145 -26.58 -2.61 -6.27
CA SER A 145 -25.45 -3.36 -6.81
C SER A 145 -24.28 -2.47 -7.26
N LEU A 146 -24.47 -1.15 -7.41
CA LEU A 146 -23.44 -0.21 -7.84
C LEU A 146 -22.12 -0.31 -7.03
N PRO A 147 -22.13 -0.36 -5.68
CA PRO A 147 -20.89 -0.48 -4.91
C PRO A 147 -20.17 -1.83 -5.16
N MET A 148 -20.93 -2.91 -5.36
CA MET A 148 -20.38 -4.24 -5.67
C MET A 148 -19.77 -4.31 -7.07
N LEU A 149 -20.45 -3.71 -8.06
CA LEU A 149 -19.93 -3.58 -9.42
C LEU A 149 -18.66 -2.73 -9.42
N LEU A 150 -18.66 -1.61 -8.69
CA LEU A 150 -17.50 -0.75 -8.53
C LEU A 150 -16.31 -1.50 -7.92
N GLU A 151 -16.53 -2.23 -6.83
CA GLU A 151 -15.50 -3.06 -6.20
C GLU A 151 -14.94 -4.12 -7.15
N THR A 152 -15.80 -4.77 -7.94
CA THR A 152 -15.38 -5.76 -8.93
C THR A 152 -14.56 -5.13 -10.05
N SER A 153 -14.96 -3.96 -10.55
CA SER A 153 -14.22 -3.22 -11.58
C SER A 153 -12.86 -2.75 -11.08
N VAL A 154 -12.77 -2.28 -9.83
CA VAL A 154 -11.50 -1.91 -9.18
C VAL A 154 -10.58 -3.12 -9.08
N ARG A 155 -11.09 -4.27 -8.59
CA ARG A 155 -10.32 -5.51 -8.50
C ARG A 155 -9.82 -6.01 -9.86
N ASN A 156 -10.62 -5.83 -10.91
CA ASN A 156 -10.27 -6.21 -12.29
C ASN A 156 -9.37 -5.18 -13.01
N HIS A 157 -8.95 -4.11 -12.33
CA HIS A 157 -8.10 -3.04 -12.89
C HIS A 157 -8.79 -2.24 -14.04
N ASN A 158 -10.12 -2.34 -14.14
CA ASN A 158 -10.93 -1.59 -15.11
C ASN A 158 -11.34 -0.24 -14.50
N TYR A 159 -10.35 0.64 -14.31
CA TYR A 159 -10.55 1.92 -13.62
C TYR A 159 -11.45 2.91 -14.39
N ALA A 160 -11.54 2.78 -15.72
CA ALA A 160 -12.39 3.66 -16.52
C ALA A 160 -13.89 3.46 -16.19
N ASP A 161 -14.35 2.21 -16.16
CA ASP A 161 -15.74 1.88 -15.84
C ASP A 161 -16.05 2.18 -14.37
N ALA A 162 -15.08 1.95 -13.48
CA ALA A 162 -15.20 2.30 -12.07
C ALA A 162 -15.47 3.80 -11.86
N LEU A 163 -14.75 4.68 -12.56
CA LEU A 163 -14.96 6.12 -12.47
C LEU A 163 -16.33 6.54 -13.01
N LEU A 164 -16.81 5.92 -14.09
CA LEU A 164 -18.14 6.18 -14.64
C LEU A 164 -19.25 5.77 -13.66
N LEU A 165 -19.10 4.62 -13.00
CA LEU A 165 -20.03 4.16 -11.95
C LEU A 165 -20.04 5.11 -10.75
N ALA A 166 -18.87 5.59 -10.32
CA ALA A 166 -18.77 6.58 -9.23
C ALA A 166 -19.44 7.91 -9.61
N GLN A 167 -19.24 8.39 -10.84
CA GLN A 167 -19.92 9.59 -11.35
C GLN A 167 -21.44 9.41 -11.43
N HIS A 168 -21.91 8.21 -11.81
CA HIS A 168 -23.34 7.91 -11.80
C HIS A 168 -23.91 7.92 -10.38
N ALA A 169 -23.21 7.33 -9.41
CA ALA A 169 -23.60 7.34 -8.00
C ALA A 169 -23.64 8.77 -7.42
N SER A 170 -22.66 9.62 -7.74
CA SER A 170 -22.65 11.02 -7.31
C SER A 170 -23.81 11.82 -7.93
N THR A 171 -24.09 11.61 -9.23
CA THR A 171 -25.22 12.22 -9.93
C THR A 171 -26.58 11.73 -9.40
N LEU A 172 -26.66 10.48 -8.93
CA LEU A 172 -27.86 9.96 -8.28
C LEU A 172 -28.09 10.63 -6.92
N ALA A 173 -27.02 10.79 -6.13
CA ALA A 173 -27.08 11.44 -4.82
C ALA A 173 -27.42 12.94 -4.88
N THR A 174 -26.98 13.65 -5.93
CA THR A 174 -27.38 15.05 -6.15
C THR A 174 -28.82 15.17 -6.59
N ARG A 175 -29.33 14.22 -7.40
CA ARG A 175 -30.74 14.18 -7.81
C ARG A 175 -31.70 13.84 -6.67
N PHE A 176 -31.27 13.05 -5.68
CA PHE A 176 -32.10 12.65 -4.54
C PHE A 176 -31.44 12.95 -3.18
N PRO A 177 -31.34 14.24 -2.76
CA PRO A 177 -30.64 14.63 -1.53
C PRO A 177 -31.30 14.07 -0.26
N ASN A 178 -32.63 14.02 -0.23
CA ASN A 178 -33.40 13.67 0.96
C ASN A 178 -33.54 12.16 1.22
N ASN A 179 -33.06 11.30 0.31
CA ASN A 179 -33.19 9.85 0.46
C ASN A 179 -31.95 9.26 1.14
N PRO A 180 -32.07 8.71 2.37
CA PRO A 180 -30.91 8.19 3.11
C PRO A 180 -30.25 6.98 2.44
N LEU A 181 -31.00 6.15 1.70
CA LEU A 181 -30.45 4.97 1.02
C LEU A 181 -29.53 5.36 -0.14
N VAL A 182 -29.88 6.42 -0.88
CA VAL A 182 -29.02 6.90 -1.98
C VAL A 182 -27.74 7.51 -1.42
N GLN A 183 -27.82 8.21 -0.28
CA GLN A 183 -26.64 8.75 0.38
C GLN A 183 -25.74 7.64 0.97
N SER A 184 -26.32 6.56 1.50
CA SER A 184 -25.51 5.41 1.95
C SER A 184 -24.81 4.72 0.80
N VAL A 185 -25.50 4.48 -0.33
CA VAL A 185 -24.90 3.91 -1.54
C VAL A 185 -23.76 4.80 -2.06
N LYS A 186 -23.94 6.13 -2.06
CA LYS A 186 -22.86 7.06 -2.41
C LYS A 186 -21.66 6.91 -1.48
N ALA A 187 -21.87 6.90 -0.16
CA ALA A 187 -20.80 6.76 0.81
C ALA A 187 -20.02 5.44 0.63
N ASP A 188 -20.72 4.34 0.35
CA ASP A 188 -20.10 3.05 0.05
C ASP A 188 -19.29 3.11 -1.26
N CYS A 189 -19.83 3.75 -2.32
CA CYS A 189 -19.11 3.97 -3.56
C CYS A 189 -17.85 4.83 -3.35
N ASP A 190 -17.95 5.93 -2.59
CA ASP A 190 -16.81 6.79 -2.26
C ASP A 190 -15.73 6.00 -1.51
N ALA A 191 -16.09 5.15 -0.56
CA ALA A 191 -15.14 4.27 0.14
C ALA A 191 -14.39 3.31 -0.82
N ARG A 192 -15.08 2.78 -1.85
CA ARG A 192 -14.43 1.96 -2.89
C ARG A 192 -13.52 2.78 -3.81
N VAL A 193 -13.88 4.02 -4.13
CA VAL A 193 -13.00 4.95 -4.88
C VAL A 193 -11.74 5.29 -4.07
N HIS A 194 -11.84 5.46 -2.74
CA HIS A 194 -10.67 5.61 -1.88
C HIS A 194 -9.77 4.36 -1.87
N SER A 195 -10.34 3.16 -1.90
CA SER A 195 -9.57 1.92 -2.07
C SER A 195 -8.85 1.88 -3.43
N MET A 196 -9.51 2.32 -4.50
CA MET A 196 -8.90 2.46 -5.83
C MET A 196 -7.74 3.47 -5.83
N LEU A 197 -7.88 4.60 -5.14
CA LEU A 197 -6.79 5.57 -4.95
C LEU A 197 -5.56 4.90 -4.32
N ALA A 198 -5.75 4.14 -3.24
CA ALA A 198 -4.67 3.43 -2.57
C ALA A 198 -3.98 2.40 -3.49
N GLN A 199 -4.76 1.68 -4.32
CA GLN A 199 -4.21 0.74 -5.31
C GLN A 199 -3.39 1.45 -6.40
N LEU A 200 -3.90 2.57 -6.94
CA LEU A 200 -3.18 3.37 -7.94
C LEU A 200 -1.88 3.95 -7.37
N LEU A 201 -1.90 4.47 -6.13
CA LEU A 201 -0.70 4.93 -5.44
C LEU A 201 0.32 3.80 -5.20
N ARG A 202 -0.16 2.58 -4.93
CA ARG A 202 0.72 1.42 -4.79
C ARG A 202 1.38 1.03 -6.12
N ILE A 203 0.68 1.14 -7.25
CA ILE A 203 1.30 0.96 -8.58
C ILE A 203 2.43 1.97 -8.79
N LEU A 204 2.32 3.19 -8.24
CA LEU A 204 3.41 4.18 -8.27
C LEU A 204 4.61 3.79 -7.40
N GLN A 205 4.48 2.85 -6.47
CA GLN A 205 5.58 2.31 -5.65
C GLN A 205 6.21 1.03 -6.23
N GLU A 206 5.57 0.41 -7.22
CA GLU A 206 6.04 -0.85 -7.83
C GLU A 206 6.78 -0.63 -9.16
N GLN A 207 7.53 -1.65 -9.61
CA GLN A 207 8.22 -1.57 -10.91
C GLN A 207 7.18 -1.55 -12.04
N ALA A 208 7.02 -0.39 -12.67
CA ALA A 208 6.06 -0.18 -13.73
C ALA A 208 6.69 0.60 -14.89
N LYS A 209 6.34 0.23 -16.12
CA LYS A 209 6.75 0.94 -17.34
C LYS A 209 6.02 2.26 -17.48
N LEU A 210 6.63 3.21 -18.20
CA LEU A 210 6.06 4.54 -18.46
C LEU A 210 4.58 4.53 -18.88
N PRO A 211 4.09 3.64 -19.79
CA PRO A 211 2.68 3.63 -20.17
C PRO A 211 1.72 3.26 -19.02
N ALA A 212 2.15 2.39 -18.10
CA ALA A 212 1.34 2.04 -16.93
C ALA A 212 1.25 3.22 -15.96
N LEU A 213 2.37 3.92 -15.74
CA LEU A 213 2.43 5.12 -14.90
C LEU A 213 1.61 6.26 -15.49
N PHE A 214 1.72 6.49 -16.79
CA PHE A 214 0.94 7.50 -17.49
C PHE A 214 -0.56 7.23 -17.36
N ARG A 215 -1.00 5.97 -17.51
CA ARG A 215 -2.40 5.58 -17.29
C ARG A 215 -2.83 5.76 -15.83
N ALA A 216 -2.01 5.33 -14.87
CA ALA A 216 -2.31 5.47 -13.44
C ALA A 216 -2.45 6.95 -13.04
N VAL A 217 -1.49 7.80 -13.40
CA VAL A 217 -1.55 9.25 -13.17
C VAL A 217 -2.72 9.87 -13.92
N GLY A 218 -3.03 9.40 -15.13
CA GLY A 218 -4.21 9.82 -15.88
C GLY A 218 -5.53 9.53 -15.16
N PHE A 219 -5.66 8.37 -14.52
CA PHE A 219 -6.83 8.04 -13.69
C PHE A 219 -6.87 8.85 -12.40
N LEU A 220 -5.73 9.06 -11.74
CA LEU A 220 -5.63 9.92 -10.55
C LEU A 220 -6.05 11.36 -10.85
N ARG A 221 -5.69 11.92 -12.01
CA ARG A 221 -6.17 13.23 -12.46
C ARG A 221 -7.68 13.24 -12.68
N LYS A 222 -8.25 12.18 -13.27
CA LYS A 222 -9.71 12.08 -13.49
C LYS A 222 -10.52 11.94 -12.20
N MET A 223 -9.91 11.45 -11.13
CA MET A 223 -10.54 11.37 -9.81
C MET A 223 -10.71 12.75 -9.17
N ASP A 224 -9.91 13.75 -9.57
CA ASP A 224 -9.94 15.14 -9.07
C ASP A 224 -9.84 15.27 -7.54
N VAL A 225 -9.19 14.30 -6.88
CA VAL A 225 -8.98 14.28 -5.42
C VAL A 225 -7.71 15.03 -5.02
N LEU A 226 -6.69 15.02 -5.89
CA LEU A 226 -5.37 15.59 -5.63
C LEU A 226 -5.11 16.75 -6.57
N SER A 227 -4.58 17.84 -6.03
CA SER A 227 -4.05 18.92 -6.87
C SER A 227 -2.88 18.42 -7.72
N GLU A 228 -2.57 19.16 -8.78
CA GLU A 228 -1.47 18.81 -9.68
C GLU A 228 -0.11 18.69 -8.95
N GLN A 229 0.11 19.54 -7.95
CA GLN A 229 1.34 19.54 -7.14
C GLN A 229 1.38 18.37 -6.17
N GLU A 230 0.26 18.09 -5.49
CA GLU A 230 0.16 16.93 -4.59
C GLU A 230 0.29 15.61 -5.36
N LEU A 231 -0.23 15.55 -6.59
CA LEU A 231 -0.07 14.41 -7.47
C LEU A 231 1.39 14.23 -7.91
N ALA A 232 2.08 15.31 -8.23
CA ALA A 232 3.51 15.30 -8.55
C ALA A 232 4.35 14.84 -7.35
N LEU A 233 4.02 15.29 -6.14
CA LEU A 233 4.63 14.84 -4.89
C LEU A 233 4.32 13.37 -4.59
N ALA A 234 3.08 12.92 -4.75
CA ALA A 234 2.68 11.52 -4.58
C ALA A 234 3.41 10.60 -5.58
N PHE A 235 3.60 11.07 -6.81
CA PHE A 235 4.41 10.37 -7.81
C PHE A 235 5.89 10.28 -7.39
N LEU A 236 6.53 11.40 -7.04
CA LEU A 236 7.93 11.42 -6.64
C LEU A 236 8.18 10.61 -5.37
N SER A 237 7.31 10.71 -4.37
CA SER A 237 7.41 9.91 -3.14
C SER A 237 7.22 8.41 -3.39
N GLY A 238 6.26 8.02 -4.23
CA GLY A 238 6.06 6.63 -4.62
C GLY A 238 7.26 6.05 -5.37
N ARG A 239 7.78 6.81 -6.34
CA ARG A 239 9.00 6.46 -7.08
C ARG A 239 10.24 6.46 -6.20
N ASN A 240 10.34 7.35 -5.23
CA ASN A 240 11.42 7.37 -4.24
C ASN A 240 11.38 6.10 -3.39
N ALA A 241 10.20 5.66 -2.94
CA ALA A 241 10.08 4.40 -2.18
C ALA A 241 10.54 3.19 -3.00
N TYR A 242 10.22 3.17 -4.31
CA TYR A 242 10.73 2.15 -5.23
C TYR A 242 12.26 2.18 -5.35
N LEU A 243 12.83 3.37 -5.61
CA LEU A 243 14.27 3.58 -5.72
C LEU A 243 15.01 3.25 -4.43
N ASP A 244 14.46 3.60 -3.27
CA ASP A 244 15.00 3.23 -1.98
C ASP A 244 14.98 1.71 -1.77
N GLY A 245 13.94 1.02 -2.25
CA GLY A 245 13.87 -0.44 -2.26
C GLY A 245 14.96 -1.08 -3.10
N THR A 246 15.23 -0.57 -4.31
CA THR A 246 16.27 -1.10 -5.20
C THR A 246 17.67 -0.84 -4.65
N LEU A 247 17.93 0.35 -4.12
CA LEU A 247 19.22 0.69 -3.49
C LEU A 247 19.47 -0.15 -2.23
N ARG A 248 18.44 -0.37 -1.40
CA ARG A 248 18.54 -1.25 -0.22
C ARG A 248 18.80 -2.70 -0.57
N ALA A 249 18.28 -3.20 -1.69
CA ALA A 249 18.58 -4.56 -2.14
C ALA A 249 20.09 -4.73 -2.40
N VAL A 250 20.73 -3.73 -3.02
CA VAL A 250 22.19 -3.70 -3.24
C VAL A 250 22.95 -3.60 -1.91
N GLU A 251 22.46 -2.82 -0.94
CA GLU A 251 23.02 -2.73 0.42
C GLU A 251 22.95 -4.07 1.19
N VAL A 252 21.90 -4.87 1.00
CA VAL A 252 21.76 -6.18 1.65
C VAL A 252 22.70 -7.22 1.04
N GLU A 253 22.92 -7.19 -0.29
CA GLU A 253 23.92 -8.04 -0.94
C GLU A 253 25.32 -7.85 -0.36
N ARG A 254 25.66 -6.65 0.11
CA ARG A 254 26.92 -6.37 0.81
C ARG A 254 27.04 -7.18 2.10
N LYS A 255 26.02 -7.15 2.97
CA LYS A 255 26.04 -7.81 4.29
C LYS A 255 26.07 -9.34 4.21
N GLY A 256 25.61 -9.92 3.10
CA GLY A 256 25.65 -11.36 2.86
C GLY A 256 27.06 -11.91 2.55
N VAL A 257 28.04 -11.03 2.34
CA VAL A 257 29.43 -11.40 1.94
C VAL A 257 30.42 -11.26 3.11
N ASP A 258 29.96 -10.86 4.30
CA ASP A 258 30.76 -10.63 5.51
C ASP A 258 31.24 -11.93 6.20
N GLY A 259 31.45 -13.01 5.43
CA GLY A 259 32.06 -14.26 5.90
C GLY A 259 33.55 -14.30 5.60
N GLU A 260 34.39 -14.08 6.62
CA GLU A 260 35.84 -14.37 6.69
C GLU A 260 36.64 -14.24 5.35
N ALA A 261 36.51 -13.11 4.67
CA ALA A 261 37.30 -12.82 3.47
C ALA A 261 38.49 -11.93 3.85
N GLY A 262 39.71 -12.28 3.41
CA GLY A 262 40.91 -11.47 3.66
C GLY A 262 40.77 -10.02 3.17
N VAL A 263 41.56 -9.11 3.77
CA VAL A 263 41.50 -7.64 3.58
C VAL A 263 41.45 -7.20 2.11
N GLU A 264 42.18 -7.87 1.22
CA GLU A 264 42.17 -7.56 -0.22
C GLU A 264 40.84 -7.94 -0.89
N ARG A 265 40.25 -9.08 -0.54
CA ARG A 265 38.94 -9.51 -1.07
C ARG A 265 37.81 -8.60 -0.59
N GLU A 266 37.91 -8.09 0.64
CA GLU A 266 36.96 -7.13 1.18
C GLU A 266 37.02 -5.79 0.42
N ARG A 267 38.22 -5.30 0.09
CA ARG A 267 38.42 -4.09 -0.72
C ARG A 267 37.82 -4.24 -2.14
N GLU A 268 38.06 -5.38 -2.79
CA GLU A 268 37.47 -5.69 -4.09
C GLU A 268 35.94 -5.85 -4.05
N ALA A 269 35.41 -6.45 -2.97
CA ALA A 269 33.97 -6.55 -2.75
C ALA A 269 33.34 -5.16 -2.57
N GLN A 270 34.01 -4.27 -1.82
CA GLN A 270 33.57 -2.89 -1.61
C GLN A 270 33.56 -2.08 -2.91
N ALA A 271 34.58 -2.23 -3.75
CA ALA A 271 34.62 -1.59 -5.07
C ALA A 271 33.50 -2.10 -6.00
N ARG A 272 33.24 -3.42 -6.01
CA ARG A 272 32.14 -4.02 -6.78
C ARG A 272 30.78 -3.55 -6.28
N TYR A 273 30.59 -3.49 -4.96
CA TYR A 273 29.39 -2.94 -4.34
C TYR A 273 29.17 -1.49 -4.77
N LEU A 274 30.20 -0.65 -4.67
CA LEU A 274 30.09 0.76 -5.02
C LEU A 274 29.74 0.95 -6.51
N LYS A 275 30.35 0.16 -7.41
CA LYS A 275 30.02 0.17 -8.83
C LYS A 275 28.55 -0.21 -9.08
N ARG A 276 28.07 -1.29 -8.47
CA ARG A 276 26.66 -1.72 -8.58
C ARG A 276 25.70 -0.67 -8.03
N TYR A 277 26.04 -0.06 -6.90
CA TYR A 277 25.24 1.01 -6.29
C TYR A 277 25.15 2.23 -7.21
N VAL A 278 26.27 2.67 -7.79
CA VAL A 278 26.31 3.79 -8.74
C VAL A 278 25.49 3.48 -10.00
N ASP A 279 25.55 2.24 -10.51
CA ASP A 279 24.74 1.82 -11.66
C ASP A 279 23.24 1.82 -11.35
N ALA A 280 22.83 1.21 -10.23
CA ALA A 280 21.43 1.19 -9.80
C ALA A 280 20.90 2.61 -9.51
N TRP A 281 21.72 3.46 -8.88
CA TRP A 281 21.40 4.86 -8.64
C TRP A 281 21.25 5.63 -9.95
N ARG A 282 22.18 5.46 -10.90
CA ARG A 282 22.16 6.15 -12.20
C ARG A 282 20.89 5.78 -12.97
N GLU A 283 20.61 4.49 -13.11
CA GLU A 283 19.43 4.01 -13.83
C GLU A 283 18.14 4.46 -13.14
N GLY A 284 18.03 4.26 -11.82
CA GLY A 284 16.84 4.60 -11.07
C GLY A 284 16.53 6.10 -11.06
N VAL A 285 17.52 6.96 -10.79
CA VAL A 285 17.32 8.42 -10.82
C VAL A 285 17.00 8.90 -12.22
N HIS A 286 17.68 8.38 -13.25
CA HIS A 286 17.41 8.72 -14.65
C HIS A 286 15.99 8.36 -15.06
N ASP A 287 15.51 7.18 -14.67
CA ASP A 287 14.15 6.72 -14.95
C ASP A 287 13.11 7.62 -14.28
N VAL A 288 13.28 7.96 -13.00
CA VAL A 288 12.33 8.84 -12.29
C VAL A 288 12.32 10.23 -12.90
N VAL A 289 13.48 10.79 -13.22
CA VAL A 289 13.60 12.10 -13.88
C VAL A 289 12.92 12.08 -15.25
N THR A 290 13.16 11.04 -16.07
CA THR A 290 12.56 10.91 -17.40
C THR A 290 11.05 10.69 -17.32
N GLN A 291 10.57 9.88 -16.37
CA GLN A 291 9.14 9.65 -16.16
C GLN A 291 8.46 10.92 -15.65
N TYR A 292 9.08 11.67 -14.74
CA TYR A 292 8.52 12.91 -14.21
C TYR A 292 8.45 14.01 -15.28
N THR A 293 9.55 14.21 -16.01
CA THR A 293 9.62 15.17 -17.12
C THR A 293 8.53 14.88 -18.15
N THR A 294 8.41 13.64 -18.62
CA THR A 294 7.39 13.25 -19.61
C THR A 294 5.94 13.35 -19.11
N ILE A 295 5.67 13.05 -17.83
CA ILE A 295 4.29 13.02 -17.29
C ILE A 295 3.80 14.41 -16.87
N PHE A 296 4.69 15.24 -16.32
CA PHE A 296 4.32 16.52 -15.68
C PHE A 296 4.86 17.76 -16.41
N LEU A 297 6.04 17.69 -17.03
CA LEU A 297 6.69 18.86 -17.65
C LEU A 297 6.45 18.94 -19.16
N ASP A 298 6.65 17.84 -19.90
CA ASP A 298 6.47 17.75 -21.35
C ASP A 298 5.07 17.22 -21.70
N ARG A 299 4.03 17.98 -21.31
CA ARG A 299 2.65 17.57 -21.60
C ARG A 299 2.38 17.63 -23.11
N PRO A 300 2.00 16.52 -23.76
CA PRO A 300 1.78 16.49 -25.22
C PRO A 300 0.60 17.35 -25.72
N HIS A 301 -0.18 17.93 -24.80
CA HIS A 301 -1.35 18.77 -25.10
C HIS A 301 -1.35 20.10 -24.31
N GLY A 302 -0.25 20.45 -23.63
CA GLY A 302 -0.14 21.70 -22.88
C GLY A 302 0.48 22.80 -23.72
N THR A 303 -0.29 23.84 -24.05
CA THR A 303 0.21 25.04 -24.76
C THR A 303 0.97 26.00 -23.83
N GLU A 304 0.91 25.77 -22.50
CA GLU A 304 1.55 26.60 -21.49
C GLU A 304 2.78 25.91 -20.88
N PRO A 305 3.86 26.66 -20.58
CA PRO A 305 5.00 26.13 -19.85
C PRO A 305 4.57 25.61 -18.48
N ALA A 306 5.14 24.48 -18.05
CA ALA A 306 4.82 23.86 -16.77
C ALA A 306 5.05 24.83 -15.59
N ALA A 307 4.21 24.71 -14.56
CA ALA A 307 4.29 25.58 -13.39
C ALA A 307 5.69 25.50 -12.74
N PRO A 308 6.28 26.63 -12.32
CA PRO A 308 7.65 26.66 -11.76
C PRO A 308 7.80 25.76 -10.53
N GLU A 309 6.72 25.59 -9.76
CA GLU A 309 6.69 24.74 -8.57
C GLU A 309 6.98 23.27 -8.90
N LEU A 310 6.54 22.76 -10.06
CA LEU A 310 6.82 21.39 -10.49
C LEU A 310 8.30 21.18 -10.81
N HIS A 311 8.98 22.21 -11.32
CA HIS A 311 10.42 22.18 -11.53
C HIS A 311 11.17 22.14 -10.19
N VAL A 312 10.73 22.93 -9.20
CA VAL A 312 11.33 22.95 -7.85
C VAL A 312 11.26 21.57 -7.18
N LEU A 313 10.14 20.84 -7.34
CA LEU A 313 10.01 19.48 -6.82
C LEU A 313 11.04 18.53 -7.41
N LEU A 314 11.24 18.57 -8.74
CA LEU A 314 12.25 17.75 -9.42
C LEU A 314 13.67 18.14 -8.98
N THR A 315 13.97 19.44 -8.87
CA THR A 315 15.28 19.92 -8.39
C THR A 315 15.55 19.49 -6.95
N THR A 316 14.53 19.48 -6.08
CA THR A 316 14.66 19.04 -4.69
C THR A 316 14.94 17.55 -4.62
N PHE A 317 14.18 16.74 -5.36
CA PHE A 317 14.38 15.29 -5.47
C PHE A 317 15.80 14.94 -5.96
N THR A 318 16.22 15.57 -7.06
CA THR A 318 17.53 15.33 -7.67
C THR A 318 18.68 15.74 -6.76
N THR A 319 18.57 16.91 -6.11
CA THR A 319 19.58 17.39 -5.13
C THR A 319 19.70 16.45 -3.94
N PHE A 320 18.58 15.95 -3.42
CA PHE A 320 18.57 14.97 -2.31
C PHE A 320 19.33 13.69 -2.68
N HIS A 321 19.06 13.12 -3.86
CA HIS A 321 19.74 11.90 -4.30
C HIS A 321 21.22 12.09 -4.61
N VAL A 322 21.63 13.25 -5.13
CA VAL A 322 23.04 13.59 -5.33
C VAL A 322 23.76 13.71 -3.99
N ARG A 323 23.16 14.39 -3.00
CA ARG A 323 23.77 14.49 -1.65
C ARG A 323 23.95 13.12 -1.02
N ARG A 324 22.92 12.27 -1.06
CA ARG A 324 23.01 10.90 -0.54
C ARG A 324 24.09 10.07 -1.24
N LEU A 325 24.26 10.21 -2.56
CA LEU A 325 25.36 9.57 -3.29
C LEU A 325 26.72 10.08 -2.82
N LEU A 326 26.88 11.40 -2.67
CA LEU A 326 28.13 12.01 -2.22
C LEU A 326 28.50 11.60 -0.78
N ASP A 327 27.51 11.47 0.11
CA ASP A 327 27.73 11.01 1.48
C ASP A 327 28.16 9.54 1.51
N LEU A 328 27.51 8.67 0.73
CA LEU A 328 27.93 7.28 0.58
C LEU A 328 29.35 7.18 -0.02
N LEU A 329 29.66 7.99 -1.03
CA LEU A 329 31.00 8.04 -1.61
C LEU A 329 32.03 8.50 -0.59
N ARG A 330 31.72 9.50 0.24
CA ARG A 330 32.62 10.00 1.30
C ARG A 330 32.97 8.91 2.33
N GLU A 331 32.02 8.05 2.67
CA GLU A 331 32.24 6.95 3.62
C GLU A 331 32.97 5.76 2.99
N THR A 332 32.68 5.46 1.73
CA THR A 332 33.10 4.20 1.09
C THR A 332 34.34 4.31 0.21
N LEU A 333 34.60 5.47 -0.42
CA LEU A 333 35.80 5.70 -1.24
C LEU A 333 37.11 5.46 -0.47
N PRO A 334 37.27 5.91 0.79
CA PRO A 334 38.51 5.71 1.53
C PRO A 334 38.84 4.24 1.85
N LEU A 335 37.88 3.33 1.65
CA LEU A 335 38.06 1.88 1.83
C LEU A 335 38.53 1.21 0.53
N VAL A 336 38.31 1.84 -0.62
CA VAL A 336 38.77 1.37 -1.93
C VAL A 336 40.15 1.97 -2.19
N ALA A 337 41.20 1.27 -1.77
CA ALA A 337 42.57 1.76 -1.86
C ALA A 337 43.18 1.66 -3.27
N ASP A 338 42.64 0.80 -4.15
CA ASP A 338 43.24 0.52 -5.46
C ASP A 338 43.05 1.69 -6.46
N PRO A 339 44.15 2.33 -6.92
CA PRO A 339 44.09 3.44 -7.87
C PRO A 339 43.42 3.09 -9.21
N SER A 340 43.51 1.84 -9.66
CA SER A 340 42.90 1.42 -10.94
C SER A 340 41.38 1.41 -10.87
N LEU A 341 40.82 0.92 -9.76
CA LEU A 341 39.39 0.89 -9.48
C LEU A 341 38.85 2.30 -9.24
N LEU A 342 39.61 3.15 -8.53
CA LEU A 342 39.27 4.57 -8.35
C LEU A 342 39.18 5.30 -9.69
N THR A 343 40.12 5.06 -10.61
CA THR A 343 40.12 5.66 -11.95
C THR A 343 38.90 5.22 -12.77
N SER A 344 38.56 3.93 -12.72
CA SER A 344 37.38 3.38 -13.37
C SER A 344 36.09 4.00 -12.83
N LEU A 345 35.98 4.10 -11.50
CA LEU A 345 34.81 4.68 -10.82
C LEU A 345 34.68 6.18 -11.10
N LEU A 346 35.78 6.94 -11.08
CA LEU A 346 35.78 8.36 -11.44
C LEU A 346 35.28 8.57 -12.87
N THR A 347 35.73 7.74 -13.81
CA THR A 347 35.28 7.79 -15.21
C THR A 347 33.79 7.54 -15.31
N GLN A 348 33.28 6.51 -14.61
CA GLN A 348 31.86 6.18 -14.57
C GLN A 348 31.01 7.30 -13.94
N LEU A 349 31.44 7.87 -12.82
CA LEU A 349 30.77 8.98 -12.15
C LEU A 349 30.82 10.27 -12.97
N THR A 350 31.91 10.52 -13.69
CA THR A 350 32.03 11.67 -14.59
C THR A 350 31.09 11.55 -15.79
N TYR A 351 30.99 10.35 -16.38
CA TYR A 351 30.01 10.08 -17.43
C TYR A 351 28.58 10.22 -16.90
N CYS A 352 28.32 9.69 -15.69
CA CYS A 352 27.05 9.84 -14.99
C CYS A 352 26.69 11.32 -14.81
N ALA A 353 27.56 12.13 -14.22
CA ALA A 353 27.33 13.56 -14.04
C ALA A 353 27.15 14.30 -15.37
N THR A 354 27.87 13.92 -16.43
CA THR A 354 27.70 14.49 -17.76
C THR A 354 26.32 14.16 -18.36
N SER A 355 25.82 12.95 -18.14
CA SER A 355 24.48 12.55 -18.59
C SER A 355 23.38 13.35 -17.87
N PHE A 356 23.58 13.61 -16.58
CA PHE A 356 22.65 14.36 -15.72
C PHE A 356 22.80 15.89 -15.85
N ALA A 357 23.91 16.39 -16.39
CA ALA A 357 24.10 17.82 -16.66
C ALA A 357 23.02 18.39 -17.60
N ARG A 358 22.48 17.58 -18.51
CA ARG A 358 21.35 17.97 -19.39
C ARG A 358 20.06 18.27 -18.62
N VAL A 359 19.90 17.67 -17.44
CA VAL A 359 18.77 17.87 -16.52
C VAL A 359 19.12 18.92 -15.44
N GLY A 360 20.24 19.63 -15.58
CA GLY A 360 20.69 20.64 -14.62
C GLY A 360 21.37 20.07 -13.37
N MET A 361 21.76 18.79 -13.39
CA MET A 361 22.42 18.10 -12.27
C MET A 361 23.90 17.85 -12.59
N ASP A 362 24.75 18.86 -12.49
CA ASP A 362 26.20 18.69 -12.60
C ASP A 362 26.86 18.66 -11.22
N PHE A 363 27.37 17.48 -10.81
CA PHE A 363 28.04 17.27 -9.54
C PHE A 363 29.53 16.96 -9.68
N ARG A 364 30.15 17.17 -10.86
CA ARG A 364 31.57 16.88 -11.10
C ARG A 364 32.50 17.61 -10.14
N ALA A 365 32.21 18.88 -9.84
CA ALA A 365 32.99 19.68 -8.89
C ALA A 365 32.97 19.10 -7.46
N ALA A 366 31.90 18.39 -7.08
CA ALA A 366 31.79 17.75 -5.76
C ALA A 366 32.56 16.42 -5.68
N LEU A 367 32.88 15.80 -6.82
CA LEU A 367 33.64 14.54 -6.86
C LEU A 367 35.13 14.76 -6.61
N GLU A 368 35.70 15.85 -7.12
CA GLU A 368 37.15 16.16 -7.00
C GLU A 368 37.70 16.00 -5.57
N PRO A 369 37.17 16.69 -4.54
CA PRO A 369 37.72 16.58 -3.18
C PRO A 369 37.60 15.17 -2.59
N LEU A 370 36.59 14.39 -2.98
CA LEU A 370 36.39 13.02 -2.47
C LEU A 370 37.46 12.07 -3.01
N PHE A 371 37.73 12.15 -4.32
CA PHE A 371 38.77 11.33 -4.96
C PHE A 371 40.18 11.75 -4.53
N VAL A 372 40.44 13.06 -4.39
CA VAL A 372 41.71 13.57 -3.86
C VAL A 372 41.99 13.02 -2.46
N ALA A 373 40.99 13.02 -1.57
CA ALA A 373 41.14 12.47 -0.23
C ALA A 373 41.34 10.94 -0.23
N ALA A 374 40.63 10.21 -1.09
CA ALA A 374 40.76 8.76 -1.20
C ALA A 374 42.13 8.33 -1.74
N VAL A 375 42.61 8.96 -2.82
CA VAL A 375 43.94 8.70 -3.39
C VAL A 375 45.04 9.01 -2.38
N ARG A 376 44.94 10.15 -1.69
CA ARG A 376 45.88 10.51 -0.62
C ARG A 376 45.98 9.39 0.41
N LYS A 377 44.84 8.97 0.98
CA LYS A 377 44.80 7.95 2.04
C LYS A 377 45.30 6.58 1.55
N GLY A 378 44.92 6.19 0.33
CA GLY A 378 45.35 4.92 -0.27
C GLY A 378 46.86 4.86 -0.46
N VAL A 379 47.44 5.88 -1.10
CA VAL A 379 48.88 5.93 -1.39
C VAL A 379 49.71 6.10 -0.12
N THR A 380 49.27 6.92 0.84
CA THR A 380 49.98 7.05 2.14
C THR A 380 50.00 5.71 2.88
N HIS A 381 48.88 4.97 2.89
CA HIS A 381 48.82 3.66 3.50
C HIS A 381 49.71 2.64 2.78
N GLU A 382 49.81 2.68 1.45
CA GLU A 382 50.74 1.81 0.70
C GLU A 382 52.21 2.12 1.01
N PHE A 383 52.57 3.41 1.17
CA PHE A 383 53.92 3.80 1.60
C PHE A 383 54.24 3.34 3.02
N GLU A 384 53.29 3.49 3.95
CA GLU A 384 53.42 3.00 5.33
C GLU A 384 53.56 1.47 5.35
N GLN A 385 52.69 0.75 4.65
CA GLN A 385 52.73 -0.72 4.58
C GLN A 385 54.03 -1.25 3.95
N ALA A 386 54.54 -0.59 2.90
CA ALA A 386 55.84 -0.92 2.31
C ALA A 386 56.98 -0.70 3.30
N THR A 387 56.91 0.39 4.07
CA THR A 387 57.92 0.73 5.06
C THR A 387 57.87 -0.21 6.26
N ASP A 388 56.68 -0.57 6.74
CA ASP A 388 56.51 -1.58 7.79
C ASP A 388 57.04 -2.96 7.35
N ALA A 389 56.86 -3.32 6.08
CA ALA A 389 57.41 -4.55 5.54
C ALA A 389 58.95 -4.51 5.53
N TRP A 390 59.54 -3.36 5.20
CA TRP A 390 60.98 -3.12 5.30
C TRP A 390 61.48 -3.18 6.75
N CYS A 391 60.81 -2.49 7.68
CA CYS A 391 61.14 -2.50 9.11
C CYS A 391 61.07 -3.91 9.69
N ARG A 392 60.00 -4.68 9.39
CA ARG A 392 59.87 -6.08 9.81
C ARG A 392 60.98 -6.98 9.26
N ALA A 393 61.40 -6.71 8.03
CA ALA A 393 62.47 -7.47 7.40
C ALA A 393 63.81 -7.21 8.12
N ILE A 394 64.10 -5.95 8.47
CA ILE A 394 65.28 -5.57 9.27
C ILE A 394 65.21 -6.13 10.70
N ASP A 395 64.06 -6.00 11.36
CA ASP A 395 63.95 -6.31 12.78
C ASP A 395 64.09 -7.81 13.05
N SER A 396 63.58 -8.69 12.18
CA SER A 396 63.64 -10.18 12.23
C SER A 396 63.66 -10.88 13.63
N GLU A 397 63.25 -10.20 14.70
CA GLU A 397 62.93 -10.74 16.01
C GLU A 397 61.46 -11.17 15.96
N ASP A 398 61.23 -12.43 15.66
CA ASP A 398 59.93 -13.08 15.73
C ASP A 398 59.46 -13.08 17.20
N PRO A 399 58.47 -12.26 17.61
CA PRO A 399 58.09 -12.09 19.04
C PRO A 399 57.46 -13.36 19.64
N SER A 400 57.18 -14.36 18.80
CA SER A 400 56.56 -15.64 19.14
C SER A 400 57.55 -16.73 19.56
N LYS A 401 58.87 -16.53 19.38
CA LYS A 401 59.90 -17.53 19.70
C LYS A 401 60.75 -17.13 20.91
N PRO A 402 61.01 -18.04 21.87
CA PRO A 402 61.80 -17.74 23.05
C PRO A 402 63.23 -17.34 22.67
N ARG A 403 63.69 -16.26 23.30
CA ARG A 403 64.97 -15.58 23.07
C ARG A 403 66.16 -16.51 23.28
N SER A 404 66.78 -16.94 22.20
CA SER A 404 68.14 -17.46 22.15
C SER A 404 69.02 -16.48 21.37
N ARG A 405 70.05 -15.96 22.03
CA ARG A 405 71.09 -15.05 21.46
C ARG A 405 71.82 -15.67 20.25
N ALA A 406 71.67 -16.98 20.02
CA ALA A 406 72.29 -17.73 18.93
C ALA A 406 71.46 -17.77 17.62
N SER A 407 70.25 -17.18 17.60
CA SER A 407 69.35 -17.22 16.43
C SER A 407 69.16 -15.87 15.73
N ARG A 408 69.99 -14.85 16.03
CA ARG A 408 69.99 -13.61 15.24
C ARG A 408 70.56 -13.91 13.86
N ARG A 409 69.77 -13.69 12.81
CA ARG A 409 70.30 -13.69 11.44
C ARG A 409 71.30 -12.54 11.34
N LYS A 410 72.51 -12.85 10.85
CA LYS A 410 73.56 -11.85 10.71
C LYS A 410 73.13 -10.81 9.64
N PRO A 411 73.37 -9.50 9.84
CA PRO A 411 73.04 -8.46 8.87
C PRO A 411 73.50 -8.77 7.44
N SER A 412 74.69 -9.35 7.27
CA SER A 412 75.27 -9.77 6.00
C SER A 412 74.49 -10.91 5.30
N GLN A 413 73.78 -11.73 6.06
CA GLN A 413 72.95 -12.83 5.53
C GLN A 413 71.53 -12.38 5.15
N PHE A 414 71.08 -11.26 5.70
CA PHE A 414 69.74 -10.73 5.47
C PHE A 414 69.72 -9.56 4.46
N LEU A 415 70.68 -8.63 4.55
CA LEU A 415 70.74 -7.42 3.72
C LEU A 415 71.34 -7.67 2.34
N LEU A 416 72.24 -8.65 2.19
CA LEU A 416 72.97 -8.92 0.96
C LEU A 416 72.53 -10.22 0.31
N ALA A 417 72.55 -10.24 -1.03
CA ALA A 417 72.41 -11.50 -1.77
C ALA A 417 73.63 -12.42 -1.51
N PRO A 418 73.46 -13.76 -1.43
CA PRO A 418 74.53 -14.71 -1.07
C PRO A 418 75.81 -14.59 -1.92
N ALA A 419 75.68 -14.10 -3.17
CA ALA A 419 76.78 -13.94 -4.11
C ALA A 419 77.69 -12.72 -3.82
N VAL A 420 77.26 -11.78 -2.97
CA VAL A 420 77.90 -10.47 -2.80
C VAL A 420 78.32 -10.20 -1.34
N VAL A 421 78.16 -11.19 -0.47
CA VAL A 421 78.49 -11.14 0.97
C VAL A 421 80.00 -10.94 1.21
N SER A 422 80.85 -11.41 0.30
CA SER A 422 82.32 -11.30 0.40
C SER A 422 82.86 -9.92 0.01
N SER A 423 82.11 -9.14 -0.76
CA SER A 423 82.50 -7.79 -1.20
C SER A 423 81.25 -6.95 -1.48
N PRO A 424 80.67 -6.28 -0.48
CA PRO A 424 79.43 -5.55 -0.66
C PRO A 424 79.64 -4.39 -1.65
N PRO A 425 78.75 -4.21 -2.65
CA PRO A 425 78.93 -3.19 -3.67
C PRO A 425 78.57 -1.83 -3.08
N VAL A 426 79.55 -0.93 -3.04
CA VAL A 426 79.40 0.48 -2.68
C VAL A 426 79.24 1.29 -3.97
N PRO A 427 78.30 2.25 -4.04
CA PRO A 427 78.07 3.02 -5.26
C PRO A 427 79.31 3.85 -5.59
N THR A 428 79.76 3.77 -6.85
CA THR A 428 80.86 4.60 -7.37
C THR A 428 80.32 5.99 -7.74
N ASP A 429 81.12 7.05 -7.61
CA ASP A 429 80.70 8.43 -7.94
C ASP A 429 80.14 8.57 -9.37
N ALA A 430 80.66 7.78 -10.32
CA ALA A 430 80.13 7.70 -11.69
C ALA A 430 78.69 7.13 -11.76
N GLN A 431 78.34 6.19 -10.89
CA GLN A 431 76.99 5.60 -10.81
C GLN A 431 76.01 6.56 -10.11
N ILE A 432 76.49 7.33 -9.14
CA ILE A 432 75.71 8.39 -8.48
C ILE A 432 75.41 9.53 -9.46
N ALA A 433 76.40 9.96 -10.24
CA ALA A 433 76.22 10.93 -11.32
C ALA A 433 75.29 10.40 -12.43
N ALA A 434 75.42 9.12 -12.79
CA ALA A 434 74.54 8.48 -13.77
C ALA A 434 73.09 8.41 -13.29
N LEU A 435 72.83 8.38 -11.98
CA LEU A 435 71.48 8.39 -11.41
C LEU A 435 70.73 9.70 -11.64
N ALA A 436 71.43 10.83 -11.77
CA ALA A 436 70.83 12.11 -12.14
C ALA A 436 70.41 12.13 -13.63
N SER A 437 71.15 11.43 -14.50
CA SER A 437 70.86 11.35 -15.95
C SER A 437 70.05 10.12 -16.38
N ALA A 438 69.90 9.11 -15.52
CA ALA A 438 69.26 7.84 -15.85
C ALA A 438 67.75 7.99 -16.14
N ALA A 439 67.15 7.00 -16.78
CA ALA A 439 65.71 6.96 -16.99
C ALA A 439 64.97 6.87 -15.65
N VAL A 440 64.01 7.78 -15.42
CA VAL A 440 63.24 7.92 -14.17
C VAL A 440 62.48 6.64 -13.78
N ASN A 441 62.23 5.75 -14.74
CA ASN A 441 61.38 4.56 -14.59
C ASN A 441 62.16 3.26 -14.36
N ALA A 442 63.50 3.28 -14.45
CA ALA A 442 64.32 2.09 -14.34
C ALA A 442 65.02 2.06 -12.97
N PRO A 443 64.76 1.06 -12.11
CA PRO A 443 65.45 0.94 -10.84
C PRO A 443 66.96 0.69 -11.06
N PRO A 444 67.84 1.34 -10.30
CA PRO A 444 69.28 1.10 -10.35
C PRO A 444 69.66 -0.37 -10.12
N ASN A 445 70.51 -0.93 -10.98
CA ASN A 445 70.96 -2.34 -10.90
C ASN A 445 71.64 -2.70 -9.57
N ILE A 446 72.19 -1.72 -8.85
CA ILE A 446 72.80 -1.90 -7.53
C ILE A 446 71.79 -2.38 -6.48
N LEU A 447 70.51 -2.02 -6.61
CA LEU A 447 69.46 -2.40 -5.65
C LEU A 447 69.19 -3.91 -5.67
N VAL A 448 69.48 -4.59 -6.79
CA VAL A 448 69.32 -6.06 -6.94
C VAL A 448 70.26 -6.82 -6.00
N SER A 449 71.42 -6.24 -5.68
CA SER A 449 72.39 -6.83 -4.74
C SER A 449 71.89 -6.83 -3.29
N TYR A 450 70.82 -6.08 -3.00
CA TYR A 450 70.19 -5.94 -1.68
C TYR A 450 68.71 -6.38 -1.73
N PRO A 451 68.40 -7.68 -1.57
CA PRO A 451 67.04 -8.20 -1.79
C PRO A 451 65.93 -7.52 -0.98
N PRO A 452 66.10 -7.19 0.32
CA PRO A 452 65.06 -6.48 1.08
C PRO A 452 64.80 -5.07 0.54
N LEU A 453 65.84 -4.41 0.03
CA LEU A 453 65.74 -3.07 -0.53
C LEU A 453 65.07 -3.11 -1.91
N ALA A 454 65.37 -4.13 -2.72
CA ALA A 454 64.68 -4.39 -3.98
C ALA A 454 63.18 -4.68 -3.79
N LEU A 455 62.81 -5.40 -2.72
CA LEU A 455 61.40 -5.61 -2.38
C LEU A 455 60.73 -4.31 -1.96
N TYR A 456 61.40 -3.49 -1.15
CA TYR A 456 60.91 -2.16 -0.75
C TYR A 456 60.75 -1.22 -1.95
N THR A 457 61.73 -1.19 -2.86
CA THR A 457 61.67 -0.40 -4.10
C THR A 457 60.50 -0.84 -4.97
N ASN A 458 60.29 -2.14 -5.13
CA ASN A 458 59.20 -2.66 -5.96
C ASN A 458 57.83 -2.33 -5.35
N ALA A 459 57.70 -2.39 -4.02
CA ALA A 459 56.46 -2.01 -3.33
C ALA A 459 56.13 -0.53 -3.54
N LEU A 460 57.09 0.38 -3.33
CA LEU A 460 56.88 1.81 -3.56
C LEU A 460 56.65 2.14 -5.04
N LEU A 461 57.38 1.51 -5.97
CA LEU A 461 57.17 1.69 -7.40
C LEU A 461 55.79 1.18 -7.85
N THR A 462 55.27 0.12 -7.23
CA THR A 462 53.92 -0.37 -7.49
C THR A 462 52.88 0.68 -7.09
N ALA A 463 53.03 1.28 -5.91
CA ALA A 463 52.18 2.38 -5.45
C ALA A 463 52.25 3.61 -6.38
N LEU A 464 53.47 4.01 -6.78
CA LEU A 464 53.67 5.12 -7.73
C LEU A 464 53.09 4.83 -9.12
N ASN A 465 53.20 3.57 -9.60
CA ASN A 465 52.60 3.17 -10.87
C ASN A 465 51.07 3.20 -10.80
N GLY A 466 50.48 2.83 -9.67
CA GLY A 466 49.04 3.01 -9.43
C GLY A 466 48.63 4.48 -9.47
N LEU A 467 49.39 5.35 -8.80
CA LEU A 467 49.15 6.80 -8.77
C LEU A 467 49.19 7.44 -10.16
N ARG A 468 49.98 6.91 -11.11
CA ARG A 468 50.01 7.42 -12.51
C ARG A 468 48.64 7.38 -13.21
N LEU A 469 47.76 6.46 -12.81
CA LEU A 469 46.41 6.37 -13.39
C LEU A 469 45.52 7.52 -12.92
N LEU A 470 45.79 8.08 -11.74
CA LEU A 470 45.02 9.15 -11.12
C LEU A 470 45.91 10.02 -10.23
N ALA A 471 46.61 10.99 -10.82
CA ALA A 471 47.52 11.90 -10.12
C ALA A 471 46.97 13.35 -10.07
N PRO A 472 46.17 13.71 -9.05
CA PRO A 472 45.78 15.09 -8.83
C PRO A 472 47.00 15.97 -8.55
N ALA A 473 47.14 17.09 -9.27
CA ALA A 473 48.25 18.03 -9.10
C ALA A 473 48.36 18.60 -7.67
N LYS A 474 47.21 18.76 -6.99
CA LYS A 474 47.13 19.25 -5.60
C LYS A 474 47.74 18.31 -4.56
N LEU A 475 48.05 17.06 -4.93
CA LEU A 475 48.59 16.06 -4.00
C LEU A 475 50.12 15.97 -4.01
N LEU A 476 50.81 16.70 -4.89
CA LEU A 476 52.26 16.60 -5.04
C LEU A 476 52.98 16.83 -3.70
N ASP A 477 52.73 17.95 -3.04
CA ASP A 477 53.41 18.32 -1.79
C ASP A 477 53.07 17.35 -0.65
N ASP A 478 51.81 16.96 -0.56
CA ASP A 478 51.33 16.06 0.50
C ASP A 478 51.90 14.64 0.37
N LEU A 479 51.91 14.09 -0.85
CA LEU A 479 52.49 12.77 -1.13
C LEU A 479 54.01 12.80 -1.02
N ARG A 480 54.63 13.93 -1.34
CA ARG A 480 56.05 14.13 -1.14
C ARG A 480 56.41 14.08 0.34
N VAL A 481 55.71 14.82 1.21
CA VAL A 481 55.93 14.78 2.66
C VAL A 481 55.70 13.37 3.20
N ALA A 482 54.66 12.66 2.73
CA ALA A 482 54.40 11.29 3.14
C ALA A 482 55.52 10.32 2.73
N LEU A 483 56.03 10.43 1.49
CA LEU A 483 57.16 9.63 1.00
C LEU A 483 58.44 9.95 1.78
N GLU A 484 58.72 11.23 2.05
CA GLU A 484 59.91 11.63 2.81
C GLU A 484 59.85 11.12 4.25
N ARG A 485 58.66 11.13 4.88
CA ARG A 485 58.44 10.50 6.20
C ARG A 485 58.64 8.99 6.16
N SER A 486 58.14 8.30 5.12
CA SER A 486 58.30 6.85 5.00
C SER A 486 59.77 6.45 4.79
N LEU A 487 60.50 7.22 3.97
CA LEU A 487 61.94 7.06 3.76
C LEU A 487 62.75 7.37 5.03
N ALA A 488 62.39 8.43 5.77
CA ALA A 488 63.03 8.75 7.03
C ALA A 488 62.85 7.63 8.07
N HIS A 489 61.64 7.06 8.17
CA HIS A 489 61.38 5.92 9.06
C HIS A 489 62.21 4.68 8.68
N GLY A 490 62.27 4.36 7.38
CA GLY A 490 63.10 3.27 6.88
C GLY A 490 64.60 3.47 7.13
N ALA A 491 65.10 4.71 7.03
CA ALA A 491 66.48 5.08 7.36
C ALA A 491 66.78 5.01 8.85
N ILE A 492 65.86 5.44 9.72
CA ILE A 492 66.00 5.34 11.19
C ILE A 492 66.15 3.87 11.60
N MET A 493 65.36 2.95 11.05
CA MET A 493 65.49 1.54 11.39
C MET A 493 66.84 0.94 10.96
N LEU A 494 67.36 1.41 9.81
CA LEU A 494 68.69 1.02 9.35
C LEU A 494 69.80 1.63 10.23
N LEU A 495 69.64 2.85 10.75
CA LEU A 495 70.50 3.46 11.79
C LEU A 495 70.52 2.65 13.09
N VAL A 496 69.34 2.23 13.57
CA VAL A 496 69.24 1.42 14.79
C VAL A 496 69.95 0.09 14.61
N CYS A 497 69.77 -0.57 13.46
CA CYS A 497 70.50 -1.77 13.10
C CYS A 497 72.03 -1.52 13.10
N ALA A 498 72.48 -0.44 12.49
CA ALA A 498 73.90 -0.06 12.41
C ALA A 498 74.55 0.24 13.77
N ARG A 499 73.81 0.90 14.69
CA ARG A 499 74.28 1.13 16.06
C ARG A 499 74.35 -0.18 16.85
N SER A 500 73.37 -1.07 16.67
CA SER A 500 73.36 -2.37 17.35
C SER A 500 74.52 -3.29 16.95
N THR A 501 74.96 -3.24 15.69
CA THR A 501 76.09 -4.03 15.20
C THR A 501 77.43 -3.46 15.64
N SER A 502 77.54 -2.13 15.72
CA SER A 502 78.69 -1.44 16.32
C SER A 502 78.82 -1.75 17.82
N ASP A 503 77.71 -1.81 18.55
CA ASP A 503 77.68 -2.20 19.98
C ASP A 503 78.05 -3.68 20.20
N GLU A 504 77.73 -4.58 19.26
CA GLU A 504 78.18 -5.98 19.32
C GLU A 504 79.69 -6.12 19.08
N ARG A 505 80.30 -5.21 18.29
CA ARG A 505 81.76 -5.12 18.08
C ARG A 505 82.47 -4.61 19.33
N THR A 506 81.95 -3.59 20.01
CA THR A 506 82.56 -3.04 21.24
C THR A 506 82.44 -4.01 22.42
N ASN A 507 81.36 -4.80 22.49
CA ASN A 507 81.13 -5.78 23.55
C ASN A 507 81.83 -7.15 23.35
N GLY A 508 82.64 -7.33 22.30
CA GLY A 508 83.58 -8.46 22.17
C GLY A 508 82.95 -9.84 21.91
N SER A 509 81.72 -9.92 21.38
CA SER A 509 80.97 -11.19 21.28
C SER A 509 81.23 -12.03 20.01
N SER A 510 82.01 -11.53 19.03
CA SER A 510 82.23 -12.20 17.74
C SER A 510 83.68 -12.09 17.26
N ASN A 511 84.12 -12.98 16.36
CA ASN A 511 85.44 -12.88 15.73
C ASN A 511 85.59 -11.50 15.07
N VAL A 512 86.72 -10.82 15.30
CA VAL A 512 86.99 -9.46 14.80
C VAL A 512 86.77 -9.35 13.28
N ALA A 513 87.16 -10.38 12.52
CA ALA A 513 86.99 -10.43 11.07
C ALA A 513 85.53 -10.69 10.62
N ASP A 514 84.69 -11.28 11.47
CA ASP A 514 83.26 -11.44 11.20
C ASP A 514 82.53 -10.13 11.58
N ALA A 515 82.85 -9.52 12.72
CA ALA A 515 82.29 -8.23 13.15
C ALA A 515 82.55 -7.11 12.12
N GLN A 516 83.77 -7.05 11.59
CA GLN A 516 84.12 -6.09 10.54
C GLN A 516 83.30 -6.32 9.25
N ARG A 517 83.10 -7.59 8.84
CA ARG A 517 82.30 -7.93 7.67
C ARG A 517 80.82 -7.56 7.82
N GLU A 518 80.26 -7.73 9.02
CA GLU A 518 78.88 -7.31 9.32
C GLU A 518 78.73 -5.79 9.29
N GLU A 519 79.70 -5.05 9.83
CA GLU A 519 79.71 -3.59 9.81
C GLU A 519 79.88 -3.03 8.39
N ASP A 520 80.77 -3.62 7.59
CA ASP A 520 81.00 -3.25 6.19
C ASP A 520 79.74 -3.50 5.33
N ALA A 521 78.99 -4.58 5.62
CA ALA A 521 77.72 -4.90 4.95
C ALA A 521 76.61 -3.88 5.27
N VAL A 522 76.46 -3.49 6.54
CA VAL A 522 75.48 -2.47 6.96
C VAL A 522 75.87 -1.07 6.43
N ARG A 523 77.16 -0.76 6.44
CA ARG A 523 77.71 0.48 5.87
C ARG A 523 77.43 0.60 4.38
N ALA A 524 77.67 -0.46 3.62
CA ALA A 524 77.39 -0.49 2.19
C ALA A 524 75.88 -0.39 1.92
N ALA A 525 75.04 -1.12 2.67
CA ALA A 525 73.59 -1.05 2.55
C ALA A 525 73.03 0.36 2.82
N GLY A 526 73.50 1.03 3.87
CA GLY A 526 73.06 2.39 4.17
C GLY A 526 73.62 3.46 3.24
N THR A 527 74.84 3.27 2.72
CA THR A 527 75.38 4.14 1.67
C THR A 527 74.54 4.04 0.39
N VAL A 528 74.10 2.83 0.02
CA VAL A 528 73.16 2.61 -1.09
C VAL A 528 71.78 3.20 -0.78
N TYR A 529 71.29 3.07 0.46
CA TYR A 529 70.02 3.65 0.88
C TYR A 529 70.02 5.19 0.73
N VAL A 530 71.03 5.85 1.28
CA VAL A 530 71.14 7.32 1.30
C VAL A 530 71.50 7.91 -0.06
N LYS A 531 72.52 7.38 -0.73
CA LYS A 531 73.08 8.00 -1.94
C LYS A 531 72.39 7.57 -3.24
N VAL A 532 71.71 6.42 -3.24
CA VAL A 532 71.09 5.85 -4.46
C VAL A 532 69.57 5.77 -4.32
N PHE A 533 69.07 5.14 -3.26
CA PHE A 533 67.64 4.84 -3.13
C PHE A 533 66.80 6.09 -2.82
N VAL A 534 67.19 6.92 -1.85
CA VAL A 534 66.42 8.14 -1.48
C VAL A 534 66.31 9.13 -2.65
N PRO A 535 67.39 9.50 -3.36
CA PRO A 535 67.29 10.39 -4.54
C PRO A 535 66.46 9.77 -5.66
N PHE A 536 66.60 8.46 -5.90
CA PHE A 536 65.83 7.74 -6.92
C PHE A 536 64.33 7.79 -6.63
N MET A 537 63.90 7.49 -5.40
CA MET A 537 62.48 7.46 -5.04
C MET A 537 61.83 8.85 -5.08
N ARG A 538 62.55 9.89 -4.63
CA ARG A 538 62.06 11.27 -4.74
C ARG A 538 61.91 11.67 -6.22
N ARG A 539 62.87 11.30 -7.08
CA ARG A 539 62.82 11.56 -8.53
C ARG A 539 61.69 10.76 -9.21
N ALA A 540 61.46 9.53 -8.80
CA ALA A 540 60.37 8.69 -9.30
C ALA A 540 58.98 9.29 -9.04
N LEU A 541 58.77 9.95 -7.89
CA LEU A 541 57.52 10.66 -7.59
C LEU A 541 57.41 11.97 -8.40
N VAL A 542 58.41 12.85 -8.31
CA VAL A 542 58.32 14.22 -8.84
C VAL A 542 58.43 14.25 -10.38
N GLU A 543 59.45 13.61 -10.94
CA GLU A 543 59.65 13.54 -12.40
C GLU A 543 58.85 12.41 -13.02
N GLY A 544 58.72 11.28 -12.32
CA GLY A 544 58.15 10.05 -12.87
C GLY A 544 56.62 9.98 -12.84
N VAL A 545 55.96 10.67 -11.91
CA VAL A 545 54.50 10.72 -11.82
C VAL A 545 53.97 12.09 -12.25
N TYR A 546 54.57 13.17 -11.77
CA TYR A 546 54.07 14.53 -12.02
C TYR A 546 54.78 15.25 -13.17
N GLY A 547 55.90 14.72 -13.69
CA GLY A 547 56.62 15.32 -14.81
C GLY A 547 57.32 16.65 -14.48
N VAL A 548 57.44 16.99 -13.19
CA VAL A 548 58.10 18.21 -12.72
C VAL A 548 59.60 17.95 -12.62
N LYS A 549 60.45 18.81 -13.21
CA LYS A 549 61.91 18.65 -13.12
C LYS A 549 62.41 19.12 -11.76
N MET A 550 63.12 18.25 -11.02
CA MET A 550 63.63 18.59 -9.67
C MET A 550 64.54 19.82 -9.65
N GLU A 551 65.30 20.05 -10.72
CA GLU A 551 66.28 21.14 -10.82
C GLU A 551 65.66 22.52 -11.05
N GLN A 552 64.39 22.61 -11.47
CA GLN A 552 63.75 23.87 -11.86
C GLN A 552 62.94 24.54 -10.75
N GLU A 553 62.49 23.79 -9.72
CA GLU A 553 61.62 24.31 -8.66
C GLU A 553 62.26 24.38 -7.27
N GLY A 554 63.54 24.02 -7.11
CA GLY A 554 64.22 24.13 -5.81
C GLY A 554 63.54 23.30 -4.72
N ILE A 555 63.17 22.06 -5.02
CA ILE A 555 62.44 21.17 -4.11
C ILE A 555 63.39 20.65 -3.01
N GLU A 556 63.58 21.47 -1.97
CA GLU A 556 64.45 21.20 -0.81
C GLU A 556 64.01 19.94 -0.06
N VAL A 557 64.96 19.11 0.41
CA VAL A 557 64.67 17.91 1.24
C VAL A 557 63.93 18.33 2.51
N GLY A 558 62.83 17.66 2.88
CA GLY A 558 62.13 17.94 4.13
C GLY A 558 63.04 17.81 5.35
N GLU A 559 62.85 18.66 6.36
CA GLU A 559 63.73 18.79 7.54
C GLU A 559 63.95 17.45 8.26
N ASP A 560 62.91 16.61 8.38
CA ASP A 560 62.98 15.30 9.02
C ASP A 560 63.92 14.34 8.28
N LEU A 561 63.79 14.25 6.96
CA LEU A 561 64.66 13.40 6.14
C LEU A 561 66.09 13.97 6.11
N ALA A 562 66.26 15.29 5.99
CA ALA A 562 67.56 15.94 6.04
C ALA A 562 68.27 15.77 7.40
N GLY A 563 67.52 15.70 8.50
CA GLY A 563 68.03 15.36 9.83
C GLY A 563 68.58 13.93 9.88
N VAL A 564 67.78 12.95 9.45
CA VAL A 564 68.18 11.52 9.46
C VAL A 564 69.35 11.25 8.52
N LEU A 565 69.41 11.91 7.36
CA LEU A 565 70.53 11.79 6.44
C LEU A 565 71.83 12.32 7.06
N ARG A 566 71.79 13.45 7.78
CA ARG A 566 72.95 13.98 8.51
C ARG A 566 73.41 13.04 9.62
N GLU A 567 72.48 12.47 10.40
CA GLU A 567 72.84 11.47 11.42
C GLU A 567 73.49 10.21 10.82
N TRP A 568 73.08 9.82 9.61
CA TRP A 568 73.72 8.71 8.87
C TRP A 568 75.13 9.08 8.40
N ASP A 569 75.31 10.27 7.85
CA ASP A 569 76.64 10.75 7.42
C ASP A 569 77.59 10.90 8.61
N GLU A 570 77.12 11.41 9.76
CA GLU A 570 77.89 11.46 11.02
C GLU A 570 78.30 10.05 11.50
N TRP A 571 77.41 9.06 11.39
CA TRP A 571 77.73 7.68 11.75
C TRP A 571 78.77 7.06 10.79
N LEU A 572 78.65 7.30 9.49
CA LEU A 572 79.63 6.86 8.47
C LEU A 572 81.02 7.48 8.72
N GLU A 573 81.09 8.75 9.11
CA GLU A 573 82.35 9.43 9.45
C GLU A 573 82.97 8.90 10.74
N SER A 574 82.14 8.54 11.73
CA SER A 574 82.61 8.01 13.02
C SER A 574 83.20 6.59 12.94
N THR A 575 82.72 5.78 12.00
CA THR A 575 83.13 4.37 11.81
C THR A 575 84.19 4.19 10.71
N GLY A 576 84.48 5.24 9.94
CA GLY A 576 85.51 5.27 8.90
C GLY A 576 86.94 5.58 9.39
N LYS A 577 87.10 5.89 10.68
CA LYS A 577 88.40 6.01 11.39
C LYS A 577 88.69 4.74 12.18
#